data_AF-A0A536X929-F1
#
_entry.id   AF-A0A536X929-F1
#
_cell.length_a   1.000
_cell.length_b   1.000
_cell.length_c   1.000
_cell.angle_alpha   90.00
_cell.angle_beta   90.00
_cell.angle_gamma   90.00
#
_symmetry.space_group_name_H-M   'P 1'
#
loop_
_entity.id
_entity.type
_entity.pdbx_description
1 polymer ?
#
loop_
_entity_poly.entity_id
_entity_poly.type
_entity_poly.pdbx_seq_one_letter_code
_entity_poly.pdbx_strand_id
1 'polypeptide(L)'
;MSSIDYYNEVSEVVRSKPGKGNLKDIQDFYRLFMVPGMAHCAGGAGPNVFGQIFAAPPPSNDAEHDILTALEHWVEHGVAPERIIATHYTNNTPANGVQLQRPLCPFPQVARLIGHGDPSDANSFRCVKDPGE
;
A
#
# COMPACT_ATOMS: atom_id res chain seq x y z
N MET A 1 -9.40 8.49 16.80
CA MET A 1 -9.83 7.53 15.77
C MET A 1 -8.67 7.32 14.83
N SER A 2 -8.12 6.11 14.79
CA SER A 2 -7.07 5.76 13.85
C SER A 2 -7.66 5.47 12.46
N SER A 3 -6.83 5.42 11.42
CA SER A 3 -7.30 5.06 10.06
C SER A 3 -7.88 3.64 9.99
N ILE A 4 -7.41 2.72 10.84
CA ILE A 4 -7.94 1.35 10.93
C ILE A 4 -9.35 1.38 11.54
N ASP A 5 -9.55 2.12 12.63
CA ASP A 5 -10.88 2.24 13.26
C ASP A 5 -11.90 2.76 12.26
N TYR A 6 -11.53 3.81 11.52
CA TYR A 6 -12.41 4.39 10.50
C TYR A 6 -12.71 3.42 9.35
N TYR A 7 -11.71 2.68 8.86
CA TYR A 7 -11.92 1.67 7.83
C TYR A 7 -12.88 0.56 8.30
N ASN A 8 -12.74 0.14 9.55
CA ASN A 8 -13.62 -0.86 10.17
C ASN A 8 -15.05 -0.33 10.30
N GLU A 9 -15.25 0.90 10.77
CA GLU A 9 -16.57 1.55 10.84
C GLU A 9 -17.24 1.63 9.45
N VAL A 10 -16.50 2.04 8.41
CA VAL A 10 -17.03 2.06 7.03
C VAL A 10 -17.37 0.64 6.55
N SER A 11 -16.53 -0.34 6.85
CA SER A 11 -16.78 -1.75 6.50
C SER A 11 -18.05 -2.27 7.17
N GLU A 12 -18.32 -1.93 8.43
CA GLU A 12 -19.55 -2.31 9.13
C GLU A 12 -20.79 -1.68 8.48
N VAL A 13 -20.72 -0.38 8.15
CA VAL A 13 -21.81 0.32 7.46
C VAL A 13 -22.08 -0.33 6.10
N VAL A 14 -21.05 -0.65 5.31
CA VAL A 14 -21.22 -1.32 4.01
C VAL A 14 -21.84 -2.71 4.19
N ARG A 15 -21.37 -3.49 5.17
CA ARG A 15 -21.88 -4.85 5.47
C ARG A 15 -23.32 -4.86 5.99
N SER A 16 -23.82 -3.75 6.52
CA SER A 16 -25.21 -3.63 6.96
C SER A 16 -26.21 -3.56 5.79
N LYS A 17 -25.73 -3.28 4.56
CA LYS A 17 -26.60 -3.11 3.38
C LYS A 17 -26.99 -4.47 2.77
N PRO A 18 -28.24 -4.63 2.29
CA PRO A 18 -28.67 -5.87 1.63
C PRO A 18 -27.76 -6.24 0.46
N GLY A 19 -27.29 -7.49 0.44
CA GLY A 19 -26.41 -8.00 -0.64
C GLY A 19 -24.96 -7.52 -0.57
N LYS A 20 -24.54 -6.84 0.50
CA LYS A 20 -23.17 -6.41 0.75
C LYS A 20 -22.68 -7.08 2.03
N GLY A 21 -21.73 -7.99 1.92
CA GLY A 21 -21.37 -8.87 3.05
C GLY A 21 -19.92 -9.30 3.12
N ASN A 22 -19.12 -9.03 2.09
CA ASN A 22 -17.72 -9.44 2.05
C ASN A 22 -16.76 -8.24 1.97
N LEU A 23 -15.46 -8.49 2.12
CA LEU A 23 -14.43 -7.47 2.04
C LEU A 23 -14.31 -6.83 0.65
N LYS A 24 -14.64 -7.58 -0.41
CA LYS A 24 -14.59 -7.07 -1.78
C LYS A 24 -15.59 -5.93 -1.98
N ASP A 25 -16.76 -6.01 -1.34
CA ASP A 25 -17.80 -4.97 -1.43
C ASP A 25 -17.35 -3.57 -1.02
N ILE A 26 -16.43 -3.48 -0.04
CA ILE A 26 -15.79 -2.21 0.34
C ILE A 26 -14.57 -1.92 -0.53
N GLN A 27 -13.72 -2.92 -0.78
CA GLN A 27 -12.48 -2.76 -1.57
C GLN A 27 -12.71 -2.45 -3.06
N ASP A 28 -13.93 -2.58 -3.56
CA ASP A 28 -14.33 -2.14 -4.90
C ASP A 28 -14.33 -0.61 -5.04
N PHE A 29 -14.41 0.16 -3.94
CA PHE A 29 -14.38 1.63 -3.96
C PHE A 29 -13.46 2.26 -2.91
N TYR A 30 -13.10 1.54 -1.84
CA TYR A 30 -12.26 2.06 -0.77
C TYR A 30 -11.24 1.02 -0.30
N ARG A 31 -9.95 1.31 -0.50
CA ARG A 31 -8.83 0.48 -0.03
C ARG A 31 -7.97 1.30 0.92
N LEU A 32 -7.67 0.73 2.08
CA LEU A 32 -6.69 1.26 3.03
C LEU A 32 -5.36 0.52 2.82
N PHE A 33 -4.26 1.27 2.68
CA PHE A 33 -2.91 0.71 2.63
C PHE A 33 -2.12 1.17 3.84
N MET A 34 -1.65 0.21 4.64
CA MET A 34 -0.76 0.50 5.75
C MET A 34 0.67 0.66 5.23
N VAL A 35 1.45 1.58 5.81
CA VAL A 35 2.83 1.87 5.39
C VAL A 35 3.81 1.61 6.54
N PRO A 36 4.23 0.35 6.76
CA PRO A 36 5.11 0.00 7.88
C PRO A 36 6.46 0.72 7.82
N GLY A 37 6.83 1.36 8.93
CA GLY A 37 8.11 2.05 9.07
C GLY A 37 8.14 3.46 8.48
N MET A 38 7.05 3.95 7.87
CA MET A 38 6.89 5.36 7.53
C MET A 38 6.51 6.17 8.77
N ALA A 39 7.03 7.40 8.86
CA ALA A 39 6.61 8.37 9.89
C ALA A 39 5.35 9.16 9.44
N HIS A 40 5.17 10.38 9.92
CA HIS A 40 4.04 11.21 9.53
C HIS A 40 4.20 11.72 8.10
N CYS A 41 3.43 11.14 7.16
CA CYS A 41 3.38 11.45 5.72
C CYS A 41 4.62 11.08 4.89
N ALA A 42 5.82 11.23 5.43
CA ALA A 42 7.08 10.92 4.76
C ALA A 42 8.16 10.53 5.79
N GLY A 43 9.31 10.04 5.29
CA GLY A 43 10.44 9.64 6.13
C GLY A 43 10.14 8.40 6.99
N GLY A 44 11.03 8.12 7.95
CA GLY A 44 11.00 6.90 8.75
C GLY A 44 12.03 5.87 8.29
N ALA A 45 12.03 4.70 8.95
CA ALA A 45 13.01 3.62 8.75
C ALA A 45 12.57 2.59 7.69
N GLY A 46 11.31 2.65 7.25
CA GLY A 46 10.77 1.77 6.22
C GLY A 46 10.64 2.44 4.86
N PRO A 47 10.21 1.68 3.84
CA PRO A 47 9.89 2.23 2.54
C PRO A 47 8.73 3.23 2.67
N ASN A 48 9.02 4.47 2.29
CA ASN A 48 8.21 5.64 2.57
C ASN A 48 7.99 6.54 1.34
N VAL A 49 8.36 6.07 0.14
CA VAL A 49 8.14 6.77 -1.12
C VAL A 49 7.27 5.92 -2.03
N PHE A 50 6.08 6.41 -2.38
CA PHE A 50 5.10 5.74 -3.24
C PHE A 50 4.25 6.75 -4.03
N GLY A 51 4.82 7.91 -4.40
CA GLY A 51 4.13 8.96 -5.17
C GLY A 51 3.24 9.91 -4.36
N GLN A 52 3.27 9.83 -3.03
CA GLN A 52 2.51 10.73 -2.18
C GLN A 52 3.17 12.11 -2.04
N ILE A 53 2.35 13.12 -1.74
CA ILE A 53 2.80 14.50 -1.52
C ILE A 53 3.82 14.59 -0.36
N PHE A 54 4.78 15.50 -0.49
CA PHE A 54 5.89 15.75 0.46
C PHE A 54 6.99 14.67 0.53
N ALA A 55 6.89 13.58 -0.24
CA ALA A 55 7.96 12.61 -0.37
C ALA A 55 8.92 12.95 -1.52
N ALA A 56 10.05 12.25 -1.56
CA ALA A 56 10.89 12.22 -2.75
C ALA A 56 10.14 11.59 -3.94
N PRO A 57 10.58 11.80 -5.20
CA PRO A 57 9.97 11.15 -6.35
C PRO A 57 10.08 9.63 -6.25
N PRO A 58 9.06 8.86 -6.65
CA PRO A 58 9.19 7.41 -6.81
C PRO A 58 10.24 7.07 -7.89
N PRO A 59 10.79 5.86 -7.88
CA PRO A 59 11.79 5.45 -8.87
C PRO A 59 11.21 5.35 -10.29
N SER A 60 9.88 5.28 -10.42
CA SER A 60 9.14 5.25 -11.68
C SER A 60 7.79 5.96 -11.49
N ASN A 61 7.33 6.65 -12.53
CA ASN A 61 6.01 7.29 -12.57
C ASN A 61 5.01 6.31 -13.21
N ASP A 62 4.75 5.19 -12.54
CA ASP A 62 3.79 4.17 -12.96
C ASP A 62 2.79 3.85 -11.85
N ALA A 63 1.68 3.21 -12.21
CA ALA A 63 0.62 2.88 -11.26
C ALA A 63 1.02 1.86 -10.17
N GLU A 64 2.18 1.20 -10.28
CA GLU A 64 2.67 0.35 -9.19
C GLU A 64 3.47 1.16 -8.16
N HIS A 65 4.19 2.21 -8.55
CA HIS A 65 5.09 2.98 -7.66
C HIS A 65 4.55 4.37 -7.27
N ASP A 66 3.50 4.84 -7.94
CA ASP A 66 2.92 6.16 -7.75
C ASP A 66 1.42 6.07 -7.44
N ILE A 67 1.02 6.46 -6.23
CA ILE A 67 -0.37 6.37 -5.74
C ILE A 67 -1.34 7.27 -6.53
N LEU A 68 -0.87 8.40 -7.08
CA LEU A 68 -1.73 9.28 -7.86
C LEU A 68 -2.04 8.63 -9.21
N THR A 69 -1.01 8.09 -9.87
CA THR A 69 -1.15 7.32 -11.12
C THR A 69 -2.02 6.08 -10.92
N ALA A 70 -1.85 5.39 -9.78
CA ALA A 70 -2.68 4.25 -9.40
C ALA A 70 -4.16 4.64 -9.22
N LEU A 71 -4.43 5.81 -8.63
CA LEU A 71 -5.77 6.33 -8.44
C LEU A 71 -6.43 6.73 -9.77
N GLU A 72 -5.68 7.39 -10.66
CA GLU A 72 -6.12 7.71 -12.02
C GLU A 72 -6.52 6.44 -12.78
N HIS A 73 -5.67 5.41 -12.77
CA HIS A 73 -5.96 4.10 -13.36
C HIS A 73 -7.22 3.44 -12.77
N TRP A 74 -7.43 3.55 -11.47
CA TRP A 74 -8.62 3.01 -10.83
C TRP A 74 -9.89 3.73 -11.29
N VAL A 75 -9.86 5.07 -11.29
CA VAL A 75 -11.04 5.89 -11.64
C VAL A 75 -11.36 5.84 -13.13
N GLU A 76 -10.35 5.96 -13.99
CA GLU A 76 -10.53 6.13 -15.43
C GLU A 76 -10.57 4.81 -16.21
N HIS A 77 -9.92 3.77 -15.68
CA HIS A 77 -9.78 2.48 -16.37
C HIS A 77 -10.36 1.31 -15.58
N GLY A 78 -10.87 1.54 -14.36
CA GLY A 78 -11.41 0.48 -13.51
C GLY A 78 -10.35 -0.48 -12.97
N VAL A 79 -9.07 -0.10 -13.03
CA VAL A 79 -7.94 -0.95 -12.60
C VAL A 79 -7.55 -0.57 -11.18
N ALA A 80 -8.16 -1.22 -10.19
CA ALA A 80 -7.90 -0.96 -8.78
C ALA A 80 -6.54 -1.54 -8.32
N PRO A 81 -5.72 -0.81 -7.54
CA PRO A 81 -4.38 -1.26 -7.16
C PRO A 81 -4.43 -2.43 -6.20
N GLU A 82 -3.90 -3.60 -6.60
CA GLU A 82 -3.79 -4.78 -5.72
C GLU A 82 -2.66 -4.66 -4.70
N ARG A 83 -1.67 -3.81 -5.01
CA ARG A 83 -0.54 -3.42 -4.16
C ARG A 83 0.00 -2.08 -4.64
N ILE A 84 0.77 -1.40 -3.80
CA ILE A 84 1.55 -0.22 -4.19
C ILE A 84 2.98 -0.45 -3.72
N ILE A 85 3.97 -0.35 -4.59
CA ILE A 85 5.37 -0.56 -4.25
C ILE A 85 5.93 0.70 -3.61
N ALA A 86 6.16 0.64 -2.30
CA ALA A 86 6.85 1.68 -1.58
C ALA A 86 8.37 1.45 -1.60
N THR A 87 9.11 2.54 -1.68
CA THR A 87 10.57 2.57 -1.82
C THR A 87 11.21 3.23 -0.61
N HIS A 88 12.30 2.66 -0.11
CA HIS A 88 13.22 3.31 0.81
C HIS A 88 14.51 3.61 0.06
N TYR A 89 14.88 4.89 -0.04
CA TYR A 89 16.18 5.28 -0.59
C TYR A 89 17.26 5.24 0.49
N THR A 90 18.49 4.96 0.10
CA THR A 90 19.63 4.97 1.02
C THR A 90 19.76 6.35 1.68
N ASN A 91 19.70 6.39 3.01
CA ASN A 91 19.65 7.64 3.79
C ASN A 91 18.49 8.58 3.40
N ASN A 92 17.34 8.02 2.98
CA ASN A 92 16.17 8.78 2.48
C ASN A 92 16.51 9.77 1.34
N THR A 93 17.57 9.50 0.57
CA THR A 93 18.07 10.41 -0.48
C THR A 93 18.05 9.70 -1.84
N PRO A 94 17.23 10.13 -2.82
CA PRO A 94 17.12 9.44 -4.12
C PRO A 94 18.43 9.27 -4.87
N ALA A 95 19.31 10.27 -4.80
CA ALA A 95 20.62 10.24 -5.45
C ALA A 95 21.54 9.10 -4.95
N ASN A 96 21.27 8.55 -3.76
CA ASN A 96 22.02 7.43 -3.19
C ASN A 96 21.47 6.05 -3.60
N GLY A 97 20.46 6.02 -4.47
CA GLY A 97 19.84 4.80 -4.97
C GLY A 97 18.83 4.16 -4.01
N VAL A 98 18.10 3.18 -4.54
CA VAL A 98 17.11 2.39 -3.81
C VAL A 98 17.82 1.44 -2.85
N GLN A 99 17.46 1.48 -1.57
CA GLN A 99 17.98 0.56 -0.55
C GLN A 99 17.12 -0.71 -0.46
N LEU A 100 15.80 -0.56 -0.42
CA LEU A 100 14.84 -1.66 -0.43
C LEU A 100 13.47 -1.18 -0.89
N GLN A 101 12.65 -2.11 -1.37
CA GLN A 101 11.25 -1.88 -1.72
C GLN A 101 10.34 -2.90 -1.03
N ARG A 102 9.09 -2.51 -0.74
CA ARG A 102 8.06 -3.40 -0.22
C ARG A 102 6.72 -3.12 -0.91
N PRO A 103 5.93 -4.15 -1.23
CA PRO A 103 4.54 -3.93 -1.59
C PRO A 103 3.76 -3.52 -0.33
N LEU A 104 3.08 -2.39 -0.41
CA LEU A 104 2.00 -2.01 0.48
C LEU A 104 0.77 -2.84 0.08
N CYS A 105 0.21 -3.54 1.05
CA CYS A 105 -0.92 -4.43 0.83
C CYS A 105 -2.23 -3.78 1.27
N PRO A 106 -3.35 -4.07 0.59
CA PRO A 106 -4.65 -3.56 0.99
C PRO A 106 -5.05 -4.24 2.31
N PHE A 107 -5.29 -3.43 3.34
CA PHE A 107 -5.71 -3.87 4.66
C PHE A 107 -6.97 -4.78 4.55
N PRO A 108 -7.03 -5.91 5.30
CA PRO A 108 -6.14 -6.35 6.39
C PRO A 108 -4.99 -7.26 5.93
N GLN A 109 -4.59 -7.21 4.66
CA GLN A 109 -3.43 -7.98 4.19
C GLN A 109 -2.12 -7.30 4.60
N VAL A 110 -1.09 -8.12 4.78
CA VAL A 110 0.29 -7.70 5.08
C VAL A 110 1.27 -8.33 4.11
N ALA A 111 2.38 -7.64 3.83
CA ALA A 111 3.45 -8.18 3.01
C ALA A 111 4.25 -9.23 3.79
N ARG A 112 4.37 -10.43 3.24
CA ARG A 112 5.21 -11.50 3.79
C ARG A 112 6.24 -11.94 2.75
N LEU A 113 7.48 -12.09 3.20
CA LEU A 113 8.58 -12.60 2.38
C LEU A 113 8.23 -14.02 1.94
N ILE A 114 8.27 -14.29 0.64
CA ILE A 114 8.21 -15.66 0.12
C ILE A 114 9.57 -16.30 0.39
N GLY A 115 9.61 -17.60 0.73
CA GLY A 115 10.83 -18.26 1.25
C GLY A 115 12.06 -18.32 0.32
N HIS A 116 12.08 -17.53 -0.77
CA HIS A 116 13.14 -17.37 -1.75
C HIS A 116 13.12 -15.93 -2.29
N GLY A 117 14.25 -15.45 -2.81
CA GLY A 117 14.39 -14.10 -3.38
C GLY A 117 15.16 -13.13 -2.49
N ASP A 118 15.52 -11.98 -3.06
CA ASP A 118 16.21 -10.91 -2.35
C ASP A 118 15.24 -10.20 -1.39
N PRO A 119 15.50 -10.18 -0.07
CA PRO A 119 14.67 -9.43 0.88
C PRO A 119 14.65 -7.92 0.62
N SER A 120 15.47 -7.36 -0.25
CA SER A 120 15.40 -5.95 -0.65
C SER A 120 14.45 -5.70 -1.83
N ASP A 121 14.06 -6.74 -2.58
CA ASP A 121 13.16 -6.66 -3.73
C ASP A 121 11.70 -6.83 -3.32
N ALA A 122 10.81 -5.95 -3.80
CA ALA A 122 9.38 -6.03 -3.56
C ALA A 122 8.74 -7.31 -4.13
N ASN A 123 9.30 -7.90 -5.18
CA ASN A 123 8.80 -9.12 -5.81
C ASN A 123 9.06 -10.39 -4.98
N SER A 124 9.94 -10.31 -3.99
CA SER A 124 10.15 -11.37 -2.99
C SER A 124 9.05 -11.39 -1.93
N PHE A 125 8.00 -10.56 -2.03
CA PHE A 125 6.91 -10.49 -1.06
C PHE A 125 5.56 -10.77 -1.70
N ARG A 126 4.65 -11.35 -0.91
CA ARG A 126 3.24 -11.48 -1.26
C ARG A 126 2.35 -10.86 -0.20
N CYS A 127 1.27 -10.23 -0.64
CA CYS A 127 0.20 -9.83 0.24
C CYS A 127 -0.58 -11.06 0.67
N VAL A 128 -0.66 -11.28 1.98
CA VAL A 128 -1.40 -12.38 2.60
C VAL A 128 -2.25 -11.84 3.75
N LYS A 129 -3.32 -12.54 4.12
CA LYS A 129 -4.11 -12.17 5.31
C LYS A 129 -3.19 -12.10 6.54
N ASP A 130 -3.32 -11.06 7.36
CA ASP A 130 -2.57 -10.97 8.60
C ASP A 130 -2.97 -12.11 9.55
N PRO A 131 -2.03 -12.97 10.02
CA PRO A 131 -2.33 -14.00 11.02
C PRO A 131 -2.70 -13.44 12.40
N GLY A 132 -2.55 -12.13 12.65
CA GLY A 132 -2.96 -11.46 13.88
C GLY A 132 -4.43 -11.04 13.96
N GLU A 133 -5.25 -11.32 12.92
CA GLU A 133 -6.66 -10.93 12.79
C GLU A 133 -7.60 -12.09 12.39
#